data_AF-A0A3G2L7V5-F1
#
_entry.id   AF-A0A3G2L7V5-F1
#
_cell.length_a   1.000
_cell.length_b   1.000
_cell.length_c   1.000
_cell.angle_alpha   90.00
_cell.angle_beta   90.00
_cell.angle_gamma   90.00
#
_symmetry.space_group_name_H-M   'P 1'
#
loop_
_entity.id
_entity.type
_entity.pdbx_description
1 polymer ?
#
loop_
_entity_poly.entity_id
_entity_poly.type
_entity_poly.pdbx_seq_one_letter_code
_entity_poly.pdbx_strand_id
1 'polypeptide(L)' 'MNQPITAHTLRHRYATHLLEKGADIRVIQKLLGHNSIKTTMLYTQVSSPTIHHIVSPFDD' A
#
# COMPACT_ATOMS: atom_id res chain seq x y z
N MET A 1 7.01 19.27 15.66
CA MET A 1 7.94 18.78 14.63
C MET A 1 7.28 19.00 13.27
N ASN A 2 7.64 20.07 12.56
CA ASN A 2 6.99 20.47 11.31
C ASN A 2 7.67 19.75 10.14
N GLN A 3 7.27 18.50 9.85
CA GLN A 3 7.77 17.81 8.66
C GLN A 3 7.21 18.54 7.42
N PRO A 4 8.06 18.93 6.46
CA PRO A 4 7.59 19.64 5.27
C PRO A 4 6.61 18.75 4.50
N ILE A 5 5.41 19.26 4.27
CA ILE A 5 4.44 18.62 3.37
C ILE A 5 5.00 18.77 1.96
N THR A 6 5.61 17.69 1.47
CA THR A 6 6.09 17.62 0.08
C THR A 6 5.11 16.81 -0.77
N ALA A 7 5.21 16.95 -2.09
CA ALA A 7 4.48 16.08 -3.01
C ALA A 7 4.75 14.58 -2.75
N HIS A 8 5.94 14.25 -2.23
CA HIS A 8 6.28 12.89 -1.83
C HIS A 8 5.50 12.45 -0.58
N THR A 9 5.37 13.30 0.43
CA THR A 9 4.59 13.04 1.65
C THR A 9 3.10 12.81 1.33
N LEU A 10 2.52 13.61 0.43
CA LEU A 10 1.13 13.43 -0.02
C LEU A 10 0.94 12.13 -0.79
N ARG A 11 1.84 11.83 -1.74
CA ARG A 11 1.82 10.57 -2.50
C ARG A 11 1.91 9.36 -1.57
N HIS A 12 2.77 9.44 -0.56
CA HIS A 12 2.94 8.40 0.45
C HIS A 12 1.64 8.19 1.24
N ARG A 13 1.05 9.27 1.79
CA ARG A 13 -0.22 9.19 2.53
C ARG A 13 -1.38 8.66 1.70
N TYR A 14 -1.47 9.05 0.43
CA TYR A 14 -2.50 8.55 -0.48
C TYR A 14 -2.36 7.04 -0.73
N ALA A 15 -1.14 6.56 -0.97
CA ALA A 15 -0.87 5.14 -1.19
C ALA A 15 -1.14 4.29 0.07
N THR A 16 -0.65 4.74 1.23
CA THR A 16 -0.91 4.11 2.54
C THR A 16 -2.42 4.03 2.81
N HIS A 17 -3.15 5.13 2.64
CA HIS A 17 -4.60 5.18 2.89
C HIS A 17 -5.41 4.24 1.99
N LEU A 18 -5.02 4.11 0.71
CA LEU A 18 -5.66 3.15 -0.19
C LEU A 18 -5.39 1.71 0.25
N LEU A 19 -4.16 1.42 0.68
CA LEU A 19 -3.77 0.10 1.13
C LEU A 19 -4.46 -0.28 2.46
N GLU A 20 -4.58 0.64 3.40
CA GLU A 20 -5.33 0.46 4.66
C GLU A 20 -6.82 0.21 4.42
N LYS A 21 -7.38 0.76 3.34
CA LYS A 21 -8.77 0.47 2.90
C LYS A 21 -8.91 -0.85 2.14
N GLY A 22 -7.86 -1.65 2.03
CA GLY A 22 -7.87 -2.95 1.36
C GLY A 22 -7.76 -2.87 -0.17
N ALA A 23 -7.31 -1.73 -0.73
CA ALA A 23 -7.06 -1.65 -2.16
C ALA A 23 -5.86 -2.53 -2.55
N ASP A 24 -6.00 -3.25 -3.66
CA ASP A 24 -4.93 -4.10 -4.18
C ASP A 24 -3.68 -3.28 -4.55
N ILE A 25 -2.51 -3.77 -4.16
CA ILE A 25 -1.24 -3.10 -4.40
C ILE A 25 -0.95 -2.86 -5.89
N ARG A 26 -1.44 -3.71 -6.79
CA ARG A 26 -1.32 -3.55 -8.25
C ARG A 26 -2.19 -2.41 -8.76
N VAL A 27 -3.35 -2.16 -8.14
CA VAL A 27 -4.20 -1.01 -8.44
C VAL A 27 -3.48 0.27 -8.00
N ILE A 28 -2.93 0.28 -6.79
CA ILE A 28 -2.15 1.41 -6.27
C ILE A 28 -0.93 1.67 -7.16
N GLN A 29 -0.21 0.63 -7.59
CA GLN A 29 0.92 0.75 -8.51
C GLN A 29 0.53 1.45 -9.82
N LYS A 30 -0.60 1.05 -10.42
CA LYS A 30 -1.10 1.62 -11.67
C LYS A 30 -1.56 3.07 -11.50
N LEU A 31 -2.21 3.39 -10.38
CA LEU A 31 -2.65 4.76 -10.04
C LEU A 31 -1.46 5.71 -9.83
N LEU A 32 -0.36 5.20 -9.30
CA LEU A 32 0.85 5.99 -9.06
C LEU A 32 1.82 6.02 -10.25
N GLY A 33 1.54 5.25 -11.32
CA GLY A 33 2.41 5.16 -12.49
C GLY A 33 3.78 4.54 -12.19
N HIS A 34 3.87 3.68 -11.18
CA HIS A 34 5.13 3.05 -10.79
C HIS A 34 5.52 1.94 -11.78
N ASN A 35 6.65 2.15 -12.48
CA ASN A 35 7.22 1.18 -13.41
C ASN A 35 7.65 -0.13 -12.71
N SER A 36 7.89 -0.09 -11.40
CA SER A 36 8.25 -1.26 -10.61
C SER A 36 7.33 -1.40 -9.39
N ILE A 37 6.88 -2.62 -9.12
CA ILE A 37 6.11 -2.92 -7.91
C ILE A 37 6.92 -2.75 -6.63
N LYS A 38 8.26 -2.79 -6.72
CA LYS A 38 9.19 -2.68 -5.59
C LYS A 38 9.04 -1.35 -4.84
N THR A 39 8.77 -0.25 -5.54
CA THR A 39 8.53 1.06 -4.92
C THR A 39 7.16 1.14 -4.25
N THR A 40 6.18 0.39 -4.74
CA THR A 40 4.83 0.31 -4.14
C THR A 40 4.79 -0.64 -2.94
N MET A 41 5.60 -1.70 -2.93
CA MET A 41 5.75 -2.62 -1.78
C MET A 41 6.34 -1.94 -0.54
N LEU A 42 7.00 -0.78 -0.68
CA LEU A 42 7.42 0.00 0.49
C LEU A 42 6.22 0.45 1.33
N TYR A 43 5.04 0.64 0.73
CA TYR A 43 3.82 1.02 1.45
C TYR A 43 3.20 -0.14 2.25
N THR A 44 3.49 -1.40 1.90
CA THR A 44 3.00 -2.58 2.62
C THR A 44 3.79 -2.91 3.88
N GLN A 45 4.97 -2.30 4.06
CA GLN A 45 5.70 -2.40 5.33
C GLN A 45 5.18 -1.42 6.37
N VAL A 46 4.57 -0.31 5.92
CA VAL A 46 4.06 0.78 6.77
C VAL A 46 2.58 0.60 7.08
N SER A 47 1.81 0.17 6.07
CA SER A 47 0.43 -0.25 6.25
C SER A 47 0.47 -1.75 6.49
N SER A 48 0.04 -2.22 7.66
CA SER A 48 -0.22 -3.65 7.90
C SER A 48 -1.70 -3.95 7.59
N PRO A 49 -2.09 -4.29 6.35
CA PRO A 49 -3.38 -4.90 6.11
C PRO A 49 -3.24 -6.43 6.22
N THR A 50 -3.76 -6.96 7.32
CA THR A 50 -4.62 -8.16 7.30
C THR A 50 -4.03 -9.41 6.61
N ILE A 51 -3.04 -10.06 7.25
CA ILE A 51 -2.91 -11.53 7.16
C ILE A 51 -4.03 -12.14 8.02
N HIS A 52 -5.28 -11.94 7.64
CA HIS A 52 -6.43 -12.46 8.41
C HIS A 52 -7.49 -13.14 7.54
N HIS A 53 -7.19 -13.35 6.25
CA HIS A 53 -8.10 -14.07 5.36
C HIS A 53 -7.33 -14.89 4.32
N ILE A 54 -6.29 -15.59 4.76
CA ILE A 54 -5.75 -16.71 3.98
C ILE A 54 -6.46 -17.94 4.55
N VAL A 55 -7.66 -18.22 4.02
CA VAL A 55 -8.27 -19.53 4.22
C VAL A 55 -7.35 -20.50 3.50
N SER A 56 -6.71 -21.39 4.25
CA SER A 56 -5.85 -22.41 3.67
C SER A 56 -6.69 -23.21 2.67
N PRO A 57 -6.19 -23.53 1.47
CA PRO A 57 -6.89 -24.37 0.50
C PRO A 57 -7.08 -25.83 0.97
N PHE A 58 -6.67 -26.13 2.20
CA PHE A 58 -6.77 -27.41 2.89
C PHE A 58 -7.62 -27.33 4.16
N ASP A 59 -8.27 -26.19 4.42
CA ASP A 59 -9.26 -26.04 5.49
C ASP A 59 -10.64 -26.46 4.91
N ASP A 60 -10.79 -27.76 4.68
CA ASP A 60 -12.07 -28.48 4.51
C ASP A 60 -11.93 -29.88 5.15
#